data_AF-A0A0D9XEM6-F1
#
_entry.id   AF-A0A0D9XEM6-F1
#
_cell.length_a   1.000
_cell.length_b   1.000
_cell.length_c   1.000
_cell.angle_alpha   90.00
_cell.angle_beta   90.00
_cell.angle_gamma   90.00
#
_symmetry.space_group_name_H-M   'P 1'
#
loop_
_entity.id
_entity.type
_entity.pdbx_description
1 polymer ?
#
loop_
_entity_poly.entity_id
_entity_poly.type
_entity_poly.pdbx_seq_one_letter_code
_entity_poly.pdbx_strand_id
1 'polypeptide(L)'
;MSPSAPPSAIRLPAMPKALLRPPSSPSARFPHLSMSASSSSAGSGASPSLLAADPSHRDAVLLAARGAMANCLGETNLHLAVPGLRLAAKGKVRDVYESGEHLVLVTTDRQSAFDRVLASIPFKGQVLNETSLWWFNRTRHITPNAVVCSPDKNVTIAKRCSVFPVEFVVRGYVTGSTDTSLWTVYNKGVRNYCGNVLPDGMVKNQKLSANILTPTTKAADHDVPVTPEEIISSGLMSKEEFDEARSKALSLFAYGQEVALENGLILVDTKYEFGKTADGTIMLIDEVHTPDSSRYWIADSYEERFNSSLEPENVDKEFLRLWFKNNCNPYEDAVLPEAPEELVCELAWRYIFLFETITQTKFEIPKTQEPIRERISRNVAQALQSL
;
A
#
# COMPACT_ATOMS: atom_id res chain seq x y z
N MET A 1 -21.46 53.01 47.69
CA MET A 1 -20.51 52.19 48.48
C MET A 1 -20.04 51.07 47.58
N SER A 2 -18.83 51.22 47.05
CA SER A 2 -18.20 50.30 46.11
C SER A 2 -17.62 49.09 46.85
N PRO A 3 -17.75 47.85 46.34
CA PRO A 3 -16.97 46.73 46.84
C PRO A 3 -15.63 46.63 46.09
N SER A 4 -14.60 46.59 46.91
CA SER A 4 -13.17 46.39 46.70
C SER A 4 -12.74 45.32 45.68
N ALA A 5 -11.71 45.67 44.90
CA ALA A 5 -10.94 44.78 44.02
C ALA A 5 -10.08 43.76 44.80
N PRO A 6 -9.81 42.56 44.22
CA PRO A 6 -8.92 41.56 44.82
C PRO A 6 -7.43 41.84 44.53
N PRO A 7 -6.50 41.28 45.34
CA PRO A 7 -5.09 41.68 45.37
C PRO A 7 -4.25 41.08 44.23
N SER A 8 -3.21 41.84 43.88
CA SER A 8 -2.19 41.58 42.85
C SER A 8 -1.35 40.33 43.12
N ALA A 9 -1.28 39.44 42.13
CA ALA A 9 -0.37 38.29 42.13
C ALA A 9 1.08 38.70 41.86
N ILE A 10 1.99 38.16 42.67
CA ILE A 10 3.44 38.36 42.65
C ILE A 10 4.03 37.70 41.40
N ARG A 11 4.74 38.47 40.56
CA ARG A 11 5.54 37.98 39.42
C ARG A 11 6.86 37.38 39.94
N LEU A 12 7.08 36.09 39.67
CA LEU A 12 8.41 35.46 39.79
C LEU A 12 9.27 35.81 38.56
N PRO A 13 10.61 35.97 38.70
CA PRO A 13 11.48 36.33 37.59
C PRO A 13 11.76 35.12 36.68
N ALA A 14 11.78 35.36 35.38
CA ALA A 14 12.12 34.36 34.37
C ALA A 14 13.62 34.01 34.43
N MET A 15 13.94 32.71 34.47
CA MET A 15 15.30 32.21 34.32
C MET A 15 15.73 32.20 32.84
N PRO A 16 17.01 32.45 32.52
CA PRO A 16 17.50 32.53 31.15
C PRO A 16 17.53 31.15 30.46
N LYS A 17 17.07 31.10 29.19
CA LYS A 17 17.18 29.93 28.31
C LYS A 17 18.66 29.67 28.00
N ALA A 18 19.22 28.60 28.57
CA ALA A 18 20.47 28.04 28.09
C ALA A 18 20.26 27.41 26.70
N LEU A 19 21.06 27.84 25.73
CA LEU A 19 21.17 27.26 24.39
C LEU A 19 21.75 25.84 24.50
N LEU A 20 20.87 24.84 24.61
CA LEU A 20 21.26 23.44 24.42
C LEU A 20 21.31 23.15 22.91
N ARG A 21 22.52 22.92 22.40
CA ARG A 21 22.73 22.27 21.09
C ARG A 21 22.01 20.92 21.10
N PRO A 22 21.29 20.51 20.03
CA PRO A 22 20.76 19.17 19.96
C PRO A 22 21.92 18.16 19.92
N PRO A 23 21.80 17.00 20.58
CA PRO A 23 22.79 15.95 20.47
C PRO A 23 22.82 15.45 19.01
N SER A 24 24.01 15.27 18.46
CA SER A 24 24.21 14.56 17.21
C SER A 24 23.68 13.14 17.34
N SER A 25 22.62 12.82 16.60
CA SER A 25 22.05 11.48 16.56
C SER A 25 23.10 10.47 16.09
N PRO A 26 23.26 9.32 16.76
CA PRO A 26 24.09 8.24 16.24
C PRO A 26 23.47 7.71 14.95
N SER A 27 24.30 7.49 13.93
CA SER A 27 23.92 6.81 12.68
C SER A 27 23.30 5.46 13.02
N ALA A 28 21.97 5.37 12.92
CA ALA A 28 21.25 4.12 13.05
C ALA A 28 21.44 3.35 11.75
N ARG A 29 22.31 2.33 11.75
CA ARG A 29 22.39 1.40 10.61
C ARG A 29 21.06 0.66 10.51
N PHE A 30 20.28 0.98 9.48
CA PHE A 30 19.04 0.27 9.18
C PHE A 30 19.35 -1.15 8.66
N PRO A 31 18.52 -2.15 8.94
CA PRO A 31 18.72 -3.51 8.44
C PRO A 31 18.69 -3.49 6.91
N HIS A 32 19.86 -3.77 6.30
CA HIS A 32 19.97 -3.99 4.86
C HIS A 32 19.26 -5.29 4.49
N LEU A 33 18.50 -5.27 3.38
CA LEU A 33 18.11 -6.49 2.68
C LEU A 33 19.42 -7.20 2.25
N SER A 34 19.78 -8.26 2.96
CA SER A 34 20.97 -9.05 2.65
C SER A 34 20.56 -10.14 1.67
N MET A 35 20.69 -9.85 0.38
CA MET A 35 20.56 -10.88 -0.63
C MET A 35 21.89 -11.62 -0.71
N SER A 36 22.00 -12.73 0.03
CA SER A 36 23.09 -13.67 -0.19
C SER A 36 22.72 -14.56 -1.38
N ALA A 37 23.45 -14.41 -2.50
CA ALA A 37 23.40 -15.39 -3.58
C ALA A 37 24.11 -16.65 -3.09
N SER A 38 23.38 -17.55 -2.44
CA SER A 38 23.88 -18.89 -2.13
C SER A 38 24.02 -19.65 -3.45
N SER A 39 25.27 -19.85 -3.87
CA SER A 39 25.61 -20.77 -4.95
C SER A 39 25.42 -22.20 -4.47
N SER A 40 24.16 -22.64 -4.37
CA SER A 40 23.84 -24.05 -4.16
C SER A 40 23.33 -24.64 -5.47
N SER A 41 24.15 -25.52 -6.03
CA SER A 41 23.83 -26.34 -7.18
C SER A 41 22.75 -27.37 -6.84
N ALA A 42 21.79 -27.53 -7.76
CA ALA A 42 20.75 -28.55 -7.84
C ALA A 42 19.41 -28.23 -7.16
N GLY A 43 18.59 -27.45 -7.88
CA GLY A 43 17.16 -27.31 -7.69
C GLY A 43 16.65 -26.19 -8.61
N SER A 44 15.63 -26.46 -9.41
CA SER A 44 15.03 -25.50 -10.34
C SER A 44 14.23 -24.41 -9.62
N GLY A 45 14.91 -23.60 -8.80
CA GLY A 45 14.36 -22.43 -8.11
C GLY A 45 14.65 -21.17 -8.91
N ALA A 46 13.61 -20.37 -9.17
CA ALA A 46 13.74 -19.08 -9.81
C ALA A 46 14.47 -18.11 -8.86
N SER A 47 15.72 -17.77 -9.18
CA SER A 47 16.47 -16.76 -8.44
C SER A 47 15.76 -15.41 -8.49
N PRO A 48 15.86 -14.57 -7.44
CA PRO A 48 15.37 -13.20 -7.47
C PRO A 48 15.90 -12.49 -8.72
N SER A 49 15.04 -11.64 -9.30
CA SER A 49 15.33 -10.87 -10.52
C SER A 49 16.80 -10.42 -10.57
N LEU A 50 17.52 -10.79 -11.64
CA LEU A 50 18.91 -10.40 -11.88
C LEU A 50 19.14 -8.88 -11.81
N LEU A 51 18.07 -8.07 -11.96
CA LEU A 51 18.10 -6.61 -11.84
C LEU A 51 18.14 -6.13 -10.39
N ALA A 52 17.51 -6.86 -9.47
CA ALA A 52 17.26 -6.43 -8.10
C ALA A 52 18.45 -6.73 -7.15
N ALA A 53 19.34 -7.62 -7.58
CA ALA A 53 20.55 -8.03 -6.86
C ALA A 53 21.80 -7.20 -7.23
N ASP A 54 21.72 -6.26 -8.18
CA ASP A 54 22.85 -5.41 -8.59
C ASP A 54 23.05 -4.24 -7.61
N PRO A 55 24.16 -4.20 -6.85
CA PRO A 55 24.43 -3.10 -5.91
C PRO A 55 24.52 -1.74 -6.60
N SER A 56 25.01 -1.70 -7.84
CA SER A 56 25.14 -0.45 -8.60
C SER A 56 23.78 0.14 -8.97
N HIS A 57 22.79 -0.72 -9.24
CA HIS A 57 21.42 -0.31 -9.50
C HIS A 57 20.75 0.21 -8.23
N ARG A 58 20.94 -0.46 -7.09
CA ARG A 58 20.46 0.04 -5.80
C ARG A 58 21.01 1.43 -5.48
N ASP A 59 22.31 1.63 -5.63
CA ASP A 59 22.95 2.92 -5.35
C ASP A 59 22.44 4.03 -6.29
N ALA A 60 22.21 3.71 -7.57
CA ALA A 60 21.61 4.63 -8.53
C ALA A 60 20.18 5.02 -8.14
N VAL A 61 19.36 4.07 -7.68
CA VAL A 61 18.00 4.35 -7.20
C VAL A 61 18.02 5.22 -5.94
N LEU A 62 18.89 4.93 -4.98
CA LEU A 62 19.02 5.73 -3.76
C LEU A 62 19.45 7.17 -4.06
N LEU A 63 20.40 7.35 -4.98
CA LEU A 63 20.83 8.68 -5.42
C LEU A 63 19.68 9.44 -6.12
N ALA A 64 18.93 8.76 -6.99
CA ALA A 64 17.78 9.37 -7.65
C ALA A 64 16.66 9.72 -6.67
N ALA A 65 16.36 8.85 -5.70
CA ALA A 65 15.36 9.10 -4.67
C ALA A 65 15.72 10.35 -3.85
N ARG A 66 16.99 10.46 -3.45
CA ARG A 66 17.51 11.65 -2.75
C ARG A 66 17.32 12.93 -3.55
N GLY A 67 17.66 12.90 -4.85
CA GLY A 67 17.48 14.04 -5.75
C GLY A 67 16.00 14.39 -6.03
N ALA A 68 15.07 13.46 -5.81
CA ALA A 68 13.65 13.63 -6.10
C ALA A 68 12.79 13.98 -4.87
N MET A 69 13.36 14.05 -3.66
CA MET A 69 12.60 14.32 -2.43
C MET A 69 11.78 15.61 -2.50
N ALA A 70 12.36 16.69 -3.03
CA ALA A 70 11.67 17.97 -3.19
C ALA A 70 10.58 17.95 -4.28
N ASN A 71 10.55 16.93 -5.14
CA ASN A 71 9.59 16.77 -6.22
C ASN A 71 8.55 15.66 -5.94
N CYS A 72 8.46 15.16 -4.70
CA CYS A 72 7.45 14.18 -4.34
C CYS A 72 6.03 14.75 -4.48
N LEU A 73 5.11 13.93 -4.99
CA LEU A 73 3.70 14.28 -5.06
C LEU A 73 3.02 14.00 -3.72
N GLY A 74 3.13 14.94 -2.76
CA GLY A 74 2.45 14.82 -1.46
C GLY A 74 0.95 15.20 -1.50
N GLU A 75 0.56 16.07 -2.41
CA GLU A 75 -0.82 16.55 -2.57
C GLU A 75 -1.10 16.80 -4.06
N THR A 76 -2.37 16.82 -4.45
CA THR A 76 -2.81 17.22 -5.78
C THR A 76 -3.89 18.31 -5.68
N ASN A 77 -3.97 19.17 -6.71
CA ASN A 77 -5.00 20.21 -6.85
C ASN A 77 -5.51 20.30 -8.30
N LEU A 78 -5.76 19.14 -8.94
CA LEU A 78 -6.06 19.10 -10.37
C LEU A 78 -7.34 19.85 -10.76
N HIS A 79 -8.34 19.87 -9.88
CA HIS A 79 -9.57 20.64 -10.04
C HIS A 79 -9.35 22.16 -10.22
N LEU A 80 -8.19 22.69 -9.81
CA LEU A 80 -7.82 24.10 -10.03
C LEU A 80 -7.08 24.33 -11.35
N ALA A 81 -6.45 23.29 -11.89
CA ALA A 81 -5.57 23.36 -13.06
C ALA A 81 -6.21 22.82 -14.34
N VAL A 82 -7.16 21.89 -14.23
CA VAL A 82 -7.81 21.22 -15.36
C VAL A 82 -9.32 21.51 -15.31
N PRO A 83 -9.87 22.25 -16.30
CA PRO A 83 -11.29 22.57 -16.34
C PRO A 83 -12.18 21.32 -16.33
N GLY A 84 -13.31 21.40 -15.61
CA GLY A 84 -14.30 20.31 -15.54
C GLY A 84 -13.97 19.19 -14.55
N LEU A 85 -12.81 19.23 -13.89
CA LEU A 85 -12.51 18.29 -12.79
C LEU A 85 -13.12 18.76 -11.48
N ARG A 86 -13.76 17.82 -10.77
CA ARG A 86 -14.25 18.01 -9.40
C ARG A 86 -13.50 17.08 -8.45
N LEU A 87 -12.96 17.60 -7.36
CA LEU A 87 -12.38 16.75 -6.31
C LEU A 87 -13.50 15.94 -5.65
N ALA A 88 -13.41 14.61 -5.69
CA ALA A 88 -14.37 13.72 -5.05
C ALA A 88 -13.86 13.20 -3.70
N ALA A 89 -12.60 12.80 -3.62
CA ALA A 89 -12.02 12.30 -2.37
C ALA A 89 -10.50 12.50 -2.34
N LYS A 90 -9.97 12.75 -1.13
CA LYS A 90 -8.54 12.61 -0.82
C LYS A 90 -8.39 11.43 0.13
N GLY A 91 -7.92 10.30 -0.40
CA GLY A 91 -7.61 9.12 0.39
C GLY A 91 -6.19 9.18 0.98
N LYS A 92 -5.83 8.13 1.73
CA LYS A 92 -4.50 8.00 2.33
C LYS A 92 -3.38 8.09 1.28
N VAL A 93 -3.57 7.46 0.12
CA VAL A 93 -2.57 7.37 -0.97
C VAL A 93 -3.07 7.94 -2.31
N ARG A 94 -4.37 7.83 -2.61
CA ARG A 94 -4.93 8.31 -3.88
C ARG A 94 -5.79 9.56 -3.68
N ASP A 95 -5.68 10.50 -4.60
CA ASP A 95 -6.64 11.58 -4.77
C ASP A 95 -7.54 11.26 -5.98
N VAL A 96 -8.85 11.39 -5.80
CA VAL A 96 -9.87 11.01 -6.79
C VAL A 96 -10.60 12.24 -7.28
N TYR A 97 -10.60 12.42 -8.59
CA TYR A 97 -11.33 13.48 -9.27
C TYR A 97 -12.39 12.90 -10.20
N GLU A 98 -13.48 13.61 -10.35
CA GLU A 98 -14.54 13.27 -11.30
C GLU A 98 -14.43 14.10 -12.57
N SER A 99 -14.70 13.44 -13.69
CA SER A 99 -14.80 14.05 -15.02
C SER A 99 -15.91 13.37 -15.81
N GLY A 100 -17.16 13.81 -15.64
CA GLY A 100 -18.32 13.17 -16.24
C GLY A 100 -18.45 11.69 -15.84
N GLU A 101 -18.44 10.82 -16.86
CA GLU A 101 -18.50 9.35 -16.74
C GLU A 101 -17.17 8.70 -16.31
N HIS A 102 -16.10 9.50 -16.18
CA HIS A 102 -14.78 9.04 -15.80
C HIS A 102 -14.38 9.51 -14.40
N LEU A 103 -13.47 8.74 -13.79
CA LEU A 103 -12.72 9.09 -12.61
C LEU A 103 -11.24 9.23 -12.98
N VAL A 104 -10.60 10.30 -12.50
CA VAL A 104 -9.15 10.48 -12.58
C VAL A 104 -8.57 10.14 -11.21
N LEU A 105 -7.87 9.00 -11.15
CA LEU A 105 -7.24 8.46 -9.95
C LEU A 105 -5.77 8.85 -9.95
N VAL A 106 -5.35 9.73 -9.05
CA VAL A 106 -3.96 10.14 -8.91
C VAL A 106 -3.33 9.44 -7.71
N THR A 107 -2.38 8.56 -7.98
CA THR A 107 -1.63 7.84 -6.95
C THR A 107 -0.45 8.69 -6.51
N THR A 108 -0.48 9.11 -5.25
CA THR A 108 0.48 10.05 -4.66
C THR A 108 1.66 9.33 -4.00
N ASP A 109 2.69 10.09 -3.67
CA ASP A 109 3.89 9.59 -2.98
C ASP A 109 3.69 9.49 -1.47
N ARG A 110 2.48 9.79 -0.96
CA ARG A 110 2.19 9.72 0.48
C ARG A 110 2.36 8.30 1.00
N GLN A 111 3.09 8.19 2.10
CA GLN A 111 3.17 7.00 2.93
C GLN A 111 2.44 7.26 4.24
N SER A 112 1.47 6.41 4.55
CA SER A 112 0.69 6.51 5.79
C SER A 112 0.88 5.29 6.69
N ALA A 113 0.73 5.52 7.99
CA ALA A 113 0.47 4.53 9.03
C ALA A 113 -0.08 5.27 10.26
N PHE A 114 -0.69 4.54 11.21
CA PHE A 114 -1.29 5.14 12.41
C PHE A 114 -2.33 6.23 12.07
N ASP A 115 -3.05 6.04 10.95
CA ASP A 115 -4.02 6.98 10.37
C ASP A 115 -3.48 8.39 10.07
N ARG A 116 -2.16 8.49 9.89
CA ARG A 116 -1.46 9.74 9.56
C ARG A 116 -0.56 9.54 8.35
N VAL A 117 -0.34 10.62 7.61
CA VAL A 117 0.71 10.67 6.58
C VAL A 117 2.04 10.87 7.31
N LEU A 118 2.96 9.91 7.16
CA LEU A 118 4.24 9.89 7.84
C LEU A 118 5.35 10.58 7.03
N ALA A 119 5.34 10.39 5.72
CA ALA A 119 6.32 10.95 4.80
C ALA A 119 5.79 10.93 3.36
N SER A 120 6.48 11.63 2.45
CA SER A 120 6.35 11.38 1.01
C SER A 120 7.57 10.60 0.53
N ILE A 121 7.33 9.50 -0.18
CA ILE A 121 8.36 8.57 -0.63
C ILE A 121 8.55 8.76 -2.13
N PRO A 122 9.75 9.19 -2.58
CA PRO A 122 10.01 9.40 -4.00
C PRO A 122 9.58 8.21 -4.85
N PHE A 123 8.88 8.50 -5.95
CA PHE A 123 8.45 7.53 -6.97
C PHE A 123 7.42 6.49 -6.52
N LYS A 124 6.99 6.48 -5.25
CA LYS A 124 6.02 5.52 -4.73
C LYS A 124 4.73 5.52 -5.53
N GLY A 125 4.17 6.70 -5.83
CA GLY A 125 2.92 6.81 -6.56
C GLY A 125 3.00 6.22 -7.98
N GLN A 126 4.15 6.40 -8.64
CA GLN A 126 4.44 5.80 -9.95
C GLN A 126 4.52 4.28 -9.83
N VAL A 127 5.33 3.77 -8.89
CA VAL A 127 5.48 2.32 -8.65
C VAL A 127 4.12 1.65 -8.46
N LEU A 128 3.27 2.21 -7.60
CA LEU A 128 1.96 1.62 -7.27
C LEU A 128 1.01 1.63 -8.48
N ASN A 129 0.98 2.73 -9.23
CA ASN A 129 0.11 2.86 -10.40
C ASN A 129 0.57 1.94 -11.54
N GLU A 130 1.87 1.92 -11.85
CA GLU A 130 2.42 1.05 -12.91
C GLU A 130 2.31 -0.43 -12.55
N THR A 131 2.52 -0.81 -11.27
CA THR A 131 2.27 -2.18 -10.80
C THR A 131 0.82 -2.58 -11.02
N SER A 132 -0.12 -1.71 -10.65
CA SER A 132 -1.55 -1.99 -10.83
C SER A 132 -1.92 -2.13 -12.31
N LEU A 133 -1.43 -1.24 -13.17
CA LEU A 133 -1.67 -1.31 -14.62
C LEU A 133 -1.14 -2.60 -15.24
N TRP A 134 0.04 -3.04 -14.81
CA TRP A 134 0.61 -4.32 -15.23
C TRP A 134 -0.29 -5.50 -14.85
N TRP A 135 -0.77 -5.54 -13.60
CA TRP A 135 -1.70 -6.58 -13.15
C TRP A 135 -3.07 -6.50 -13.83
N PHE A 136 -3.63 -5.31 -13.99
CA PHE A 136 -4.87 -5.10 -14.73
C PHE A 136 -4.78 -5.65 -16.16
N ASN A 137 -3.62 -5.53 -16.82
CA ASN A 137 -3.41 -6.12 -18.13
C ASN A 137 -3.27 -7.65 -18.07
N ARG A 138 -2.46 -8.16 -17.13
CA ARG A 138 -2.23 -9.61 -16.93
C ARG A 138 -3.50 -10.38 -16.56
N THR A 139 -4.47 -9.74 -15.91
CA THR A 139 -5.68 -10.37 -15.36
C THR A 139 -6.95 -10.14 -16.18
N ARG A 140 -6.86 -9.53 -17.37
CA ARG A 140 -8.02 -9.27 -18.26
C ARG A 140 -8.79 -10.53 -18.65
N HIS A 141 -8.11 -11.67 -18.67
CA HIS A 141 -8.72 -12.96 -18.98
C HIS A 141 -9.57 -13.54 -17.83
N ILE A 142 -9.45 -12.98 -16.61
CA ILE A 142 -10.18 -13.39 -15.41
C ILE A 142 -11.40 -12.47 -15.19
N THR A 143 -11.19 -11.15 -15.27
CA THR A 143 -12.26 -10.16 -15.06
C THR A 143 -11.98 -8.87 -15.84
N PRO A 144 -13.02 -8.18 -16.33
CA PRO A 144 -12.86 -6.81 -16.80
C PRO A 144 -12.42 -5.90 -15.63
N ASN A 145 -11.75 -4.81 -15.98
CA ASN A 145 -11.36 -3.74 -15.05
C ASN A 145 -11.80 -2.37 -15.58
N ALA A 146 -11.84 -1.40 -14.67
CA ALA A 146 -12.35 -0.06 -15.00
C ALA A 146 -11.34 0.84 -15.74
N VAL A 147 -10.10 0.40 -15.99
CA VAL A 147 -9.06 1.25 -16.61
C VAL A 147 -9.46 1.63 -18.04
N VAL A 148 -9.44 2.95 -18.32
CA VAL A 148 -9.61 3.51 -19.67
C VAL A 148 -8.24 3.83 -20.28
N CYS A 149 -7.43 4.62 -19.57
CA CYS A 149 -6.07 4.95 -19.97
C CYS A 149 -5.22 5.41 -18.77
N SER A 150 -3.91 5.55 -18.98
CA SER A 150 -2.96 6.09 -17.99
C SER A 150 -2.19 7.25 -18.64
N PRO A 151 -2.67 8.50 -18.55
CA PRO A 151 -2.04 9.63 -19.24
C PRO A 151 -0.72 10.07 -18.59
N ASP A 152 -0.50 9.70 -17.33
CA ASP A 152 0.73 9.93 -16.60
C ASP A 152 1.06 8.67 -15.79
N LYS A 153 2.35 8.50 -15.43
CA LYS A 153 2.81 7.35 -14.65
C LYS A 153 2.19 7.27 -13.26
N ASN A 154 1.70 8.39 -12.72
CA ASN A 154 0.98 8.45 -11.44
C ASN A 154 -0.55 8.40 -11.58
N VAL A 155 -1.09 8.38 -12.81
CA VAL A 155 -2.53 8.62 -13.04
C VAL A 155 -3.16 7.51 -13.86
N THR A 156 -4.27 6.98 -13.34
CA THR A 156 -5.19 6.13 -14.08
C THR A 156 -6.51 6.88 -14.28
N ILE A 157 -6.99 6.97 -15.53
CA ILE A 157 -8.37 7.36 -15.84
C ILE A 157 -9.19 6.07 -15.92
N ALA A 158 -10.27 6.00 -15.15
CA ALA A 158 -11.12 4.83 -15.02
C ALA A 158 -12.59 5.16 -15.31
N LYS A 159 -13.36 4.16 -15.73
CA LYS A 159 -14.82 4.22 -15.81
C LYS A 159 -15.41 4.41 -14.42
N ARG A 160 -16.44 5.26 -14.30
CA ARG A 160 -17.21 5.37 -13.06
C ARG A 160 -17.98 4.08 -12.80
N CYS A 161 -17.82 3.54 -11.60
CA CYS A 161 -18.55 2.37 -11.11
C CYS A 161 -19.22 2.71 -9.78
N SER A 162 -20.37 2.09 -9.49
CA SER A 162 -20.93 2.01 -8.15
C SER A 162 -20.12 0.98 -7.36
N VAL A 163 -19.32 1.44 -6.39
CA VAL A 163 -18.42 0.59 -5.61
C VAL A 163 -19.21 -0.28 -4.65
N PHE A 164 -18.93 -1.58 -4.62
CA PHE A 164 -19.49 -2.45 -3.57
C PHE A 164 -18.82 -2.09 -2.23
N PRO A 165 -19.59 -1.90 -1.14
CA PRO A 165 -19.05 -1.51 0.17
C PRO A 165 -18.41 -2.70 0.92
N VAL A 166 -17.68 -3.54 0.20
CA VAL A 166 -17.02 -4.76 0.69
C VAL A 166 -15.61 -4.82 0.13
N GLU A 167 -14.64 -5.03 1.00
CA GLU A 167 -13.27 -5.34 0.61
C GLU A 167 -13.06 -6.85 0.61
N PHE A 168 -12.60 -7.38 -0.52
CA PHE A 168 -12.39 -8.80 -0.71
C PHE A 168 -10.94 -9.15 -0.35
N VAL A 169 -10.67 -9.31 0.95
CA VAL A 169 -9.35 -9.73 1.43
C VAL A 169 -9.20 -11.23 1.25
N VAL A 170 -8.23 -11.65 0.44
CA VAL A 170 -7.90 -13.06 0.19
C VAL A 170 -6.57 -13.39 0.85
N ARG A 171 -6.48 -14.54 1.51
CA ARG A 171 -5.31 -14.97 2.28
C ARG A 171 -4.86 -16.36 1.88
N GLY A 172 -3.55 -16.52 1.71
CA GLY A 172 -2.89 -17.82 1.52
C GLY A 172 -2.09 -18.30 2.72
N TYR A 173 -1.86 -17.44 3.73
CA TYR A 173 -1.01 -17.74 4.89
C TYR A 173 -1.58 -17.19 6.20
N VAL A 174 -1.27 -17.88 7.30
CA VAL A 174 -1.66 -17.53 8.68
C VAL A 174 -0.68 -16.50 9.24
N THR A 175 -0.78 -15.23 8.81
CA THR A 175 0.16 -14.17 9.21
C THR A 175 -0.53 -12.85 9.58
N GLY A 176 0.30 -11.83 9.85
CA GLY A 176 -0.05 -10.46 10.16
C GLY A 176 -0.01 -10.12 11.65
N SER A 177 -0.10 -8.82 11.94
CA SER A 177 -0.01 -8.25 13.29
C SER A 177 -1.16 -7.30 13.63
N THR A 178 -2.03 -6.98 12.67
CA THR A 178 -3.21 -6.13 12.90
C THR A 178 -4.34 -6.94 13.54
N ASP A 179 -5.30 -6.28 14.17
CA ASP A 179 -6.44 -6.95 14.81
C ASP A 179 -7.33 -7.74 13.84
N THR A 180 -7.31 -7.38 12.56
CA THR A 180 -8.03 -8.06 11.47
C THR A 180 -7.16 -9.09 10.72
N SER A 181 -5.91 -9.31 11.14
CA SER A 181 -5.05 -10.30 10.48
C SER A 181 -5.33 -11.72 10.97
N LEU A 182 -5.18 -12.69 10.07
CA LEU A 182 -5.54 -14.09 10.34
C LEU A 182 -4.76 -14.66 11.52
N TRP A 183 -3.46 -14.37 11.65
CA TRP A 183 -2.68 -14.83 12.79
C TRP A 183 -3.16 -14.21 14.11
N THR A 184 -3.38 -12.90 14.17
CA THR A 184 -3.84 -12.25 15.41
C THR A 184 -5.17 -12.82 15.90
N VAL A 185 -6.13 -13.01 14.99
CA VAL A 185 -7.44 -13.56 15.33
C VAL A 185 -7.34 -15.03 15.75
N TYR A 186 -6.58 -15.84 15.00
CA TYR A 186 -6.36 -17.25 15.32
C TYR A 186 -5.65 -17.44 16.67
N ASN A 187 -4.62 -16.62 16.95
CA ASN A 187 -3.86 -16.66 18.20
C ASN A 187 -4.70 -16.20 19.42
N LYS A 188 -5.76 -15.42 19.20
CA LYS A 188 -6.78 -15.08 20.22
C LYS A 188 -7.80 -16.21 20.47
N GLY A 189 -7.66 -17.36 19.81
CA GLY A 189 -8.52 -18.53 19.99
C GLY A 189 -9.74 -18.61 19.06
N VAL A 190 -9.86 -17.69 18.09
CA VAL A 190 -10.96 -17.73 17.12
C VAL A 190 -10.69 -18.80 16.07
N ARG A 191 -11.67 -19.70 15.87
CA ARG A 191 -11.59 -20.81 14.90
C ARG A 191 -12.63 -20.74 13.79
N ASN A 192 -13.57 -19.82 13.87
CA ASN A 192 -14.43 -19.45 12.75
C ASN A 192 -14.17 -17.98 12.43
N TYR A 193 -13.57 -17.70 11.29
CA TYR A 193 -13.23 -16.33 10.89
C TYR A 193 -13.84 -16.01 9.53
N CYS A 194 -14.76 -15.04 9.50
CA CYS A 194 -15.52 -14.66 8.29
C CYS A 194 -16.21 -15.86 7.61
N GLY A 195 -16.71 -16.83 8.38
CA GLY A 195 -17.35 -18.05 7.85
C GLY A 195 -16.38 -19.17 7.50
N ASN A 196 -15.06 -18.99 7.67
CA ASN A 196 -14.06 -20.03 7.43
C ASN A 196 -13.76 -20.78 8.73
N VAL A 197 -13.94 -22.10 8.74
CA VAL A 197 -13.52 -22.96 9.85
C VAL A 197 -12.02 -23.23 9.73
N LEU A 198 -11.27 -22.83 10.75
CA LEU A 198 -9.82 -22.98 10.86
C LEU A 198 -9.51 -24.17 11.77
N PRO A 199 -8.69 -25.15 11.33
CA PRO A 199 -8.29 -26.27 12.16
C PRO A 199 -7.38 -25.81 13.31
N ASP A 200 -7.38 -26.58 14.40
CA ASP A 200 -6.44 -26.38 15.49
C ASP A 200 -4.98 -26.70 15.09
N GLY A 201 -4.04 -26.20 15.89
CA GLY A 201 -2.61 -26.46 15.70
C GLY A 201 -1.91 -25.63 14.62
N MET A 202 -2.60 -24.71 13.94
CA MET A 202 -1.93 -23.78 13.02
C MET A 202 -0.91 -22.90 13.74
N VAL A 203 0.19 -22.61 13.06
CA VAL A 203 1.28 -21.75 13.56
C VAL A 203 1.45 -20.49 12.72
N LYS A 204 2.13 -19.48 13.26
CA LYS A 204 2.37 -18.21 12.56
C LYS A 204 3.15 -18.45 11.27
N ASN A 205 2.77 -17.76 10.21
CA ASN A 205 3.35 -17.80 8.87
C ASN A 205 3.14 -19.13 8.11
N GLN A 206 2.29 -20.02 8.62
CA GLN A 206 1.95 -21.27 7.94
C GLN A 206 1.13 -21.02 6.66
N LYS A 207 1.46 -21.75 5.57
CA LYS A 207 0.65 -21.80 4.36
C LYS A 207 -0.69 -22.50 4.62
N LEU A 208 -1.79 -21.89 4.17
CA LEU A 208 -3.12 -22.49 4.23
C LEU A 208 -3.27 -23.62 3.21
N SER A 209 -4.11 -24.61 3.52
CA SER A 209 -4.44 -25.70 2.60
C SER A 209 -5.20 -25.23 1.36
N ALA A 210 -5.94 -24.12 1.49
CA ALA A 210 -6.61 -23.43 0.40
C ALA A 210 -6.68 -21.94 0.71
N ASN A 211 -6.71 -21.11 -0.34
CA ASN A 211 -6.92 -19.67 -0.19
C ASN A 211 -8.31 -19.42 0.39
N ILE A 212 -8.40 -18.53 1.38
CA ILE A 212 -9.66 -18.15 2.02
C ILE A 212 -9.99 -16.69 1.78
N LEU A 213 -11.29 -16.39 1.72
CA LEU A 213 -11.81 -15.03 1.67
C LEU A 213 -12.19 -14.60 3.10
N THR A 214 -11.69 -13.45 3.54
CA THR A 214 -12.02 -12.85 4.83
C THR A 214 -12.47 -11.40 4.62
N PRO A 215 -13.68 -11.18 4.09
CA PRO A 215 -14.09 -9.86 3.66
C PRO A 215 -14.27 -8.92 4.84
N THR A 216 -14.11 -7.62 4.56
CA THR A 216 -14.34 -6.54 5.52
C THR A 216 -15.32 -5.53 4.94
N THR A 217 -16.10 -4.86 5.79
CA THR A 217 -16.89 -3.69 5.38
C THR A 217 -16.04 -2.42 5.52
N LYS A 218 -16.25 -1.47 4.61
CA LYS A 218 -15.69 -0.12 4.73
C LYS A 218 -16.50 0.69 5.75
N ALA A 219 -16.06 0.74 6.99
CA ALA A 219 -16.63 1.66 7.99
C ALA A 219 -15.84 2.97 8.04
N ALA A 220 -16.42 4.01 8.66
CA ALA A 220 -15.79 5.34 8.72
C ALA A 220 -14.48 5.36 9.51
N ASP A 221 -14.36 4.52 10.55
CA ASP A 221 -13.24 4.55 11.50
C ASP A 221 -12.24 3.39 11.31
N HIS A 222 -12.70 2.19 10.95
CA HIS A 222 -11.86 1.02 10.69
C HIS A 222 -12.61 -0.08 9.94
N ASP A 223 -11.89 -0.91 9.18
CA ASP A 223 -12.48 -2.03 8.45
C ASP A 223 -12.93 -3.13 9.44
N VAL A 224 -14.17 -3.60 9.29
CA VAL A 224 -14.76 -4.60 10.19
C VAL A 224 -14.90 -5.94 9.46
N PRO A 225 -14.33 -7.06 9.98
CA PRO A 225 -14.53 -8.39 9.41
C PRO A 225 -16.02 -8.75 9.35
N VAL A 226 -16.45 -9.31 8.22
CA VAL A 226 -17.86 -9.66 7.98
C VAL A 226 -17.95 -11.04 7.32
N THR A 227 -19.05 -11.76 7.55
CA THR A 227 -19.33 -13.04 6.90
C THR A 227 -20.08 -12.85 5.56
N PRO A 228 -20.00 -13.82 4.63
CA PRO A 228 -20.83 -13.84 3.44
C PRO A 228 -22.33 -13.66 3.72
N GLU A 229 -22.84 -14.33 4.76
CA GLU A 229 -24.24 -14.29 5.17
C GLU A 229 -24.65 -12.89 5.63
N GLU A 230 -23.79 -12.22 6.40
CA GLU A 230 -24.00 -10.83 6.84
C GLU A 230 -23.99 -9.85 5.66
N ILE A 231 -23.08 -10.00 4.70
CA ILE A 231 -23.02 -9.15 3.48
C ILE A 231 -24.35 -9.21 2.71
N ILE A 232 -24.87 -10.42 2.49
CA ILE A 232 -26.09 -10.63 1.71
C ILE A 232 -27.32 -10.16 2.50
N SER A 233 -27.42 -10.55 3.78
CA SER A 233 -28.58 -10.23 4.62
C SER A 233 -28.70 -8.73 4.93
N SER A 234 -27.59 -7.99 4.98
CA SER A 234 -27.57 -6.53 5.14
C SER A 234 -27.77 -5.74 3.84
N GLY A 235 -27.91 -6.42 2.69
CA GLY A 235 -28.13 -5.77 1.40
C GLY A 235 -26.93 -5.03 0.83
N LEU A 236 -25.72 -5.30 1.32
CA LEU A 236 -24.49 -4.70 0.77
C LEU A 236 -24.20 -5.21 -0.65
N MET A 237 -24.58 -6.46 -0.94
CA MET A 237 -24.52 -7.10 -2.25
C MET A 237 -25.65 -8.11 -2.40
N SER A 238 -26.13 -8.37 -3.62
CA SER A 238 -26.94 -9.57 -3.88
C SER A 238 -26.09 -10.83 -3.73
N LYS A 239 -26.75 -11.99 -3.58
CA LYS A 239 -26.05 -13.28 -3.52
C LYS A 239 -25.24 -13.53 -4.79
N GLU A 240 -25.82 -13.26 -5.94
CA GLU A 240 -25.23 -13.46 -7.26
C GLU A 240 -24.01 -12.54 -7.45
N GLU A 241 -24.14 -11.26 -7.09
CA GLU A 241 -23.04 -10.29 -7.14
C GLU A 241 -21.88 -10.70 -6.23
N PHE A 242 -22.19 -11.14 -5.00
CA PHE A 242 -21.17 -11.57 -4.05
C PHE A 242 -20.45 -12.83 -4.52
N ASP A 243 -21.19 -13.85 -4.98
CA ASP A 243 -20.62 -15.10 -5.45
C ASP A 243 -19.73 -14.88 -6.69
N GLU A 244 -20.12 -13.99 -7.62
CA GLU A 244 -19.31 -13.59 -8.76
C GLU A 244 -18.01 -12.88 -8.33
N ALA A 245 -18.12 -11.85 -7.49
CA ALA A 245 -16.96 -11.09 -7.00
C ALA A 245 -16.01 -11.96 -6.17
N ARG A 246 -16.54 -12.86 -5.32
CA ARG A 246 -15.77 -13.85 -4.56
C ARG A 246 -14.99 -14.77 -5.48
N SER A 247 -15.65 -15.32 -6.51
CA SER A 247 -15.00 -16.21 -7.49
C SER A 247 -13.85 -15.51 -8.22
N LYS A 248 -14.10 -14.27 -8.67
CA LYS A 248 -13.08 -13.41 -9.31
C LYS A 248 -11.92 -13.12 -8.36
N ALA A 249 -12.18 -12.72 -7.11
CA ALA A 249 -11.14 -12.43 -6.11
C ALA A 249 -10.22 -13.64 -5.84
N LEU A 250 -10.80 -14.82 -5.65
CA LEU A 250 -10.04 -16.06 -5.44
C LEU A 250 -9.21 -16.44 -6.67
N SER A 251 -9.79 -16.29 -7.87
CA SER A 251 -9.10 -16.59 -9.14
C SER A 251 -7.94 -15.61 -9.40
N LEU A 252 -8.17 -14.31 -9.18
CA LEU A 252 -7.13 -13.28 -9.24
C LEU A 252 -5.98 -13.60 -8.28
N PHE A 253 -6.30 -14.04 -7.07
CA PHE A 253 -5.29 -14.31 -6.05
C PHE A 253 -4.47 -15.56 -6.38
N ALA A 254 -5.12 -16.63 -6.84
CA ALA A 254 -4.43 -17.84 -7.27
C ALA A 254 -3.48 -17.56 -8.44
N TYR A 255 -3.93 -16.83 -9.46
CA TYR A 255 -3.06 -16.43 -10.58
C TYR A 255 -1.95 -15.46 -10.14
N GLY A 256 -2.25 -14.52 -9.25
CA GLY A 256 -1.25 -13.65 -8.65
C GLY A 256 -0.16 -14.41 -7.89
N GLN A 257 -0.53 -15.48 -7.17
CA GLN A 257 0.41 -16.35 -6.47
C GLN A 257 1.32 -17.11 -7.44
N GLU A 258 0.77 -17.65 -8.53
CA GLU A 258 1.54 -18.32 -9.57
C GLU A 258 2.59 -17.38 -10.16
N VAL A 259 2.16 -16.23 -10.67
CA VAL A 259 3.05 -15.25 -11.32
C VAL A 259 4.07 -14.65 -10.32
N ALA A 260 3.69 -14.41 -9.07
CA ALA A 260 4.62 -13.95 -8.05
C ALA A 260 5.71 -14.99 -7.79
N LEU A 261 5.32 -16.27 -7.68
CA LEU A 261 6.24 -17.37 -7.41
C LEU A 261 7.24 -17.59 -8.54
N GLU A 262 6.78 -17.50 -9.79
CA GLU A 262 7.65 -17.51 -10.98
C GLU A 262 8.74 -16.42 -10.92
N ASN A 263 8.43 -15.32 -10.26
CA ASN A 263 9.30 -14.15 -10.13
C ASN A 263 10.07 -14.09 -8.80
N GLY A 264 10.08 -15.17 -8.02
CA GLY A 264 10.84 -15.26 -6.75
C GLY A 264 10.14 -14.64 -5.54
N LEU A 265 8.84 -14.41 -5.62
CA LEU A 265 8.03 -13.82 -4.54
C LEU A 265 6.89 -14.75 -4.11
N ILE A 266 6.49 -14.66 -2.85
CA ILE A 266 5.25 -15.26 -2.36
C ILE A 266 4.23 -14.15 -2.17
N LEU A 267 3.11 -14.22 -2.90
CA LEU A 267 1.94 -13.39 -2.62
C LEU A 267 1.14 -14.00 -1.46
N VAL A 268 1.17 -13.31 -0.32
CA VAL A 268 0.77 -13.85 0.99
C VAL A 268 -0.72 -13.62 1.26
N ASP A 269 -1.15 -12.37 1.06
CA ASP A 269 -2.52 -11.92 1.11
C ASP A 269 -2.66 -10.62 0.28
N THR A 270 -3.88 -10.30 -0.12
CA THR A 270 -4.19 -9.09 -0.87
C THR A 270 -5.64 -8.66 -0.65
N LYS A 271 -5.94 -7.40 -0.97
CA LYS A 271 -7.29 -6.83 -0.94
C LYS A 271 -7.73 -6.44 -2.35
N TYR A 272 -8.91 -6.88 -2.76
CA TYR A 272 -9.57 -6.39 -3.96
C TYR A 272 -10.79 -5.53 -3.65
N GLU A 273 -11.12 -4.67 -4.60
CA GLU A 273 -12.39 -3.97 -4.66
C GLU A 273 -13.04 -4.18 -6.02
N PHE A 274 -14.36 -4.26 -6.00
CA PHE A 274 -15.17 -4.38 -7.21
C PHE A 274 -16.19 -3.25 -7.25
N GLY A 275 -16.53 -2.84 -8.47
CA GLY A 275 -17.63 -1.92 -8.72
C GLY A 275 -18.54 -2.43 -9.82
N LYS A 276 -19.77 -1.94 -9.82
CA LYS A 276 -20.78 -2.24 -10.84
C LYS A 276 -20.97 -1.03 -11.75
N THR A 277 -20.86 -1.24 -13.06
CA THR A 277 -21.20 -0.22 -14.06
C THR A 277 -22.70 -0.06 -14.23
N ALA A 278 -23.14 0.99 -14.95
CA ALA A 278 -24.56 1.27 -15.17
C ALA A 278 -25.31 0.14 -15.89
N ASP A 279 -24.62 -0.66 -16.71
CA ASP A 279 -25.16 -1.84 -17.40
C ASP A 279 -25.18 -3.11 -16.53
N GLY A 280 -24.71 -3.04 -15.29
CA GLY A 280 -24.66 -4.15 -14.35
C GLY A 280 -23.36 -4.96 -14.36
N THR A 281 -22.37 -4.62 -15.20
CA THR A 281 -21.11 -5.37 -15.26
C THR A 281 -20.27 -5.16 -13.99
N ILE A 282 -19.81 -6.25 -13.36
CA ILE A 282 -18.87 -6.21 -12.23
C ILE A 282 -17.44 -6.09 -12.76
N MET A 283 -16.80 -4.97 -12.44
CA MET A 283 -15.42 -4.63 -12.82
C MET A 283 -14.49 -4.63 -11.60
N LEU A 284 -13.26 -5.09 -11.81
CA LEU A 284 -12.16 -4.87 -10.88
C LEU A 284 -11.76 -3.38 -10.90
N ILE A 285 -11.66 -2.78 -9.71
CA ILE A 285 -11.35 -1.36 -9.52
C ILE A 285 -10.17 -1.20 -8.55
N ASP A 286 -9.94 0.03 -8.09
CA ASP A 286 -8.91 0.38 -7.10
C ASP A 286 -7.49 0.05 -7.59
N GLU A 287 -6.71 -0.68 -6.80
CA GLU A 287 -5.37 -1.16 -7.15
C GLU A 287 -5.31 -2.68 -7.00
N VAL A 288 -4.31 -3.31 -7.64
CA VAL A 288 -4.18 -4.76 -7.67
C VAL A 288 -2.74 -5.16 -7.38
N HIS A 289 -2.56 -6.04 -6.38
CA HIS A 289 -1.30 -6.74 -6.12
C HIS A 289 -0.09 -5.83 -5.91
N THR A 290 -0.31 -4.60 -5.44
CA THR A 290 0.78 -3.68 -5.11
C THR A 290 1.33 -3.96 -3.71
N PRO A 291 2.50 -3.40 -3.35
CA PRO A 291 3.01 -3.47 -1.98
C PRO A 291 2.14 -2.77 -0.91
N ASP A 292 1.21 -1.89 -1.29
CA ASP A 292 0.30 -1.22 -0.36
C ASP A 292 -1.00 -2.02 -0.12
N SER A 293 -1.46 -2.77 -1.13
CA SER A 293 -2.64 -3.65 -1.04
C SER A 293 -2.32 -5.10 -0.66
N SER A 294 -1.04 -5.50 -0.71
CA SER A 294 -0.64 -6.90 -0.63
C SER A 294 0.64 -7.10 0.17
N ARG A 295 0.75 -8.28 0.79
CA ARG A 295 1.99 -8.73 1.43
C ARG A 295 2.77 -9.63 0.48
N TYR A 296 4.05 -9.33 0.31
CA TYR A 296 5.00 -10.14 -0.44
C TYR A 296 6.13 -10.61 0.46
N TRP A 297 6.50 -11.88 0.33
CA TRP A 297 7.72 -12.43 0.91
C TRP A 297 8.70 -12.84 -0.18
N ILE A 298 9.98 -12.90 0.15
CA ILE A 298 11.00 -13.51 -0.70
C ILE A 298 10.80 -15.03 -0.65
N ALA A 299 10.59 -15.65 -1.82
CA ALA A 299 10.21 -17.06 -1.89
C ALA A 299 11.31 -17.99 -1.35
N ASP A 300 12.56 -17.76 -1.78
CA ASP A 300 13.70 -18.63 -1.49
C ASP A 300 14.03 -18.73 0.01
N SER A 301 13.71 -17.69 0.80
CA SER A 301 14.00 -17.70 2.24
C SER A 301 12.84 -18.18 3.11
N TYR A 302 11.66 -18.44 2.54
CA TYR A 302 10.47 -18.77 3.33
C TYR A 302 10.59 -20.09 4.09
N GLU A 303 10.97 -21.19 3.44
CA GLU A 303 10.98 -22.51 4.08
C GLU A 303 11.98 -22.59 5.24
N GLU A 304 13.20 -22.11 5.04
CA GLU A 304 14.24 -22.08 6.08
C GLU A 304 13.79 -21.24 7.29
N ARG A 305 13.25 -20.05 7.03
CA ARG A 305 12.80 -19.13 8.09
C ARG A 305 11.59 -19.68 8.83
N PHE A 306 10.63 -20.27 8.11
CA PHE A 306 9.47 -20.91 8.71
C PHE A 306 9.87 -22.06 9.63
N ASN A 307 10.73 -22.97 9.16
CA ASN A 307 11.23 -24.10 9.95
C ASN A 307 12.06 -23.65 11.17
N SER A 308 12.71 -22.49 11.08
CA SER A 308 13.46 -21.87 12.17
C SER A 308 12.61 -20.97 13.06
N SER A 309 11.28 -20.92 12.88
CA SER A 309 10.36 -20.04 13.61
C SER A 309 10.72 -18.54 13.53
N LEU A 310 11.31 -18.11 12.40
CA LEU A 310 11.65 -16.73 12.09
C LEU A 310 10.55 -16.08 11.25
N GLU A 311 10.44 -14.75 11.31
CA GLU A 311 9.58 -14.01 10.38
C GLU A 311 10.09 -14.17 8.95
N PRO A 312 9.21 -14.45 7.96
CA PRO A 312 9.55 -14.46 6.55
C PRO A 312 10.20 -13.14 6.15
N GLU A 313 11.12 -13.22 5.20
CA GLU A 313 11.73 -12.03 4.66
C GLU A 313 10.71 -11.28 3.81
N ASN A 314 10.50 -10.01 4.15
CA ASN A 314 9.56 -9.14 3.49
C ASN A 314 10.25 -7.85 3.04
N VAL A 315 9.64 -7.17 2.08
CA VAL A 315 10.12 -5.90 1.53
C VAL A 315 9.15 -4.76 1.91
N ASP A 316 8.51 -4.89 3.06
CA ASP A 316 7.39 -4.02 3.45
C ASP A 316 7.83 -2.73 4.17
N LYS A 317 6.82 -1.93 4.52
CA LYS A 317 6.93 -0.64 5.21
C LYS A 317 7.07 -0.73 6.74
N GLU A 318 7.18 -1.92 7.32
CA GLU A 318 7.15 -2.10 8.77
C GLU A 318 8.34 -1.42 9.45
N PHE A 319 9.50 -1.34 8.79
CA PHE A 319 10.65 -0.61 9.33
C PHE A 319 10.40 0.89 9.51
N LEU A 320 9.62 1.54 8.62
CA LEU A 320 9.21 2.94 8.79
C LEU A 320 8.31 3.07 10.02
N ARG A 321 7.34 2.16 10.19
CA ARG A 321 6.43 2.14 11.35
C ARG A 321 7.19 1.96 12.66
N LEU A 322 8.14 1.02 12.70
CA LEU A 322 8.98 0.77 13.85
C LEU A 322 9.85 1.99 14.18
N TRP A 323 10.40 2.67 13.18
CA TRP A 323 11.14 3.91 13.41
C TRP A 323 10.26 4.95 14.12
N PHE A 324 9.04 5.22 13.63
CA PHE A 324 8.14 6.17 14.30
C PHE A 324 7.77 5.72 15.72
N LYS A 325 7.39 4.45 15.93
CA LYS A 325 7.10 3.91 17.28
C LYS A 325 8.27 4.07 18.26
N ASN A 326 9.50 3.98 17.78
CA ASN A 326 10.70 4.08 18.62
C ASN A 326 11.15 5.53 18.86
N ASN A 327 10.64 6.51 18.10
CA ASN A 327 11.08 7.90 18.15
C ASN A 327 9.98 8.89 18.56
N CYS A 328 8.72 8.45 18.65
CA CYS A 328 7.58 9.27 19.08
C CYS A 328 6.41 8.38 19.52
N ASN A 329 5.37 8.97 20.11
CA ASN A 329 4.06 8.34 20.23
C ASN A 329 3.18 8.74 19.03
N PRO A 330 3.12 7.92 17.95
CA PRO A 330 2.47 8.34 16.72
C PRO A 330 0.95 8.57 16.84
N TYR A 331 0.33 8.02 17.89
CA TYR A 331 -1.11 8.14 18.15
C TYR A 331 -1.48 9.40 18.94
N GLU A 332 -0.58 9.89 19.80
CA GLU A 332 -0.90 10.99 20.73
C GLU A 332 -0.12 12.27 20.41
N ASP A 333 1.08 12.17 19.84
CA ASP A 333 1.93 13.34 19.61
C ASP A 333 1.32 14.24 18.54
N ALA A 334 1.11 15.52 18.86
CA ALA A 334 0.52 16.48 17.93
C ALA A 334 1.34 16.65 16.64
N VAL A 335 2.67 16.61 16.76
CA VAL A 335 3.61 16.73 15.63
C VAL A 335 4.53 15.51 15.63
N LEU A 336 4.63 14.84 14.49
CA LEU A 336 5.55 13.73 14.32
C LEU A 336 6.94 14.26 13.92
N PRO A 337 8.04 13.60 14.35
CA PRO A 337 9.35 13.90 13.81
C PRO A 337 9.42 13.58 12.31
N GLU A 338 10.25 14.31 11.56
CA GLU A 338 10.48 13.98 10.15
C GLU A 338 11.21 12.64 10.00
N ALA A 339 10.77 11.82 9.04
CA ALA A 339 11.45 10.58 8.72
C ALA A 339 12.87 10.89 8.18
N PRO A 340 13.93 10.20 8.65
CA PRO A 340 15.28 10.41 8.16
C PRO A 340 15.35 10.17 6.64
N GLU A 341 16.15 10.98 5.97
CA GLU A 341 16.34 10.89 4.51
C GLU A 341 16.76 9.49 4.04
N GLU A 342 17.64 8.83 4.79
CA GLU A 342 18.09 7.47 4.49
C GLU A 342 16.93 6.46 4.57
N LEU A 343 16.02 6.65 5.53
CA LEU A 343 14.84 5.82 5.72
C LEU A 343 13.84 5.99 4.57
N VAL A 344 13.66 7.23 4.11
CA VAL A 344 12.81 7.57 2.95
C VAL A 344 13.39 6.99 1.65
N CYS A 345 14.69 7.17 1.42
CA CYS A 345 15.37 6.62 0.25
C CYS A 345 15.37 5.09 0.23
N GLU A 346 15.61 4.44 1.38
CA GLU A 346 15.52 2.98 1.50
C GLU A 346 14.11 2.48 1.20
N LEU A 347 13.06 3.18 1.64
CA LEU A 347 11.69 2.80 1.30
C LEU A 347 11.40 2.97 -0.19
N ALA A 348 11.90 4.03 -0.84
CA ALA A 348 11.78 4.20 -2.29
C ALA A 348 12.45 3.05 -3.05
N TRP A 349 13.64 2.64 -2.63
CA TRP A 349 14.31 1.45 -3.17
C TRP A 349 13.47 0.19 -3.03
N ARG A 350 12.90 -0.06 -1.84
CA ARG A 350 12.06 -1.25 -1.59
C ARG A 350 10.81 -1.32 -2.48
N TYR A 351 10.16 -0.17 -2.71
CA TYR A 351 9.05 -0.08 -3.65
C TYR A 351 9.50 -0.42 -5.08
N ILE A 352 10.60 0.16 -5.54
CA ILE A 352 11.15 -0.11 -6.87
C ILE A 352 11.60 -1.56 -7.00
N PHE A 353 12.27 -2.12 -6.00
CA PHE A 353 12.66 -3.52 -5.95
C PHE A 353 11.45 -4.44 -6.13
N LEU A 354 10.36 -4.20 -5.40
CA LEU A 354 9.14 -4.99 -5.55
C LEU A 354 8.53 -4.82 -6.94
N PHE A 355 8.44 -3.60 -7.48
CA PHE A 355 7.98 -3.38 -8.84
C PHE A 355 8.79 -4.18 -9.86
N GLU A 356 10.12 -4.07 -9.82
CA GLU A 356 11.01 -4.72 -10.78
C GLU A 356 10.98 -6.24 -10.65
N THR A 357 10.82 -6.75 -9.43
CA THR A 357 10.68 -8.19 -9.18
C THR A 357 9.32 -8.70 -9.64
N ILE A 358 8.22 -8.03 -9.29
CA ILE A 358 6.85 -8.40 -9.70
C ILE A 358 6.71 -8.38 -11.22
N THR A 359 7.23 -7.34 -11.87
CA THR A 359 6.98 -7.11 -13.30
C THR A 359 8.08 -7.66 -14.21
N GLN A 360 9.22 -8.08 -13.65
CA GLN A 360 10.44 -8.44 -14.38
C GLN A 360 10.89 -7.35 -15.37
N THR A 361 10.57 -6.09 -15.07
CA THR A 361 10.85 -4.92 -15.91
C THR A 361 11.60 -3.88 -15.09
N LYS A 362 12.62 -3.25 -15.67
CA LYS A 362 13.38 -2.19 -14.99
C LYS A 362 12.51 -0.95 -14.79
N PHE A 363 12.58 -0.36 -13.60
CA PHE A 363 11.87 0.87 -13.27
C PHE A 363 12.49 2.08 -13.98
N GLU A 364 11.66 2.84 -14.69
CA GLU A 364 12.12 4.05 -15.37
C GLU A 364 12.00 5.26 -14.44
N ILE A 365 13.15 5.70 -13.93
CA ILE A 365 13.28 6.89 -13.09
C ILE A 365 12.90 8.14 -13.91
N PRO A 366 11.86 8.89 -13.53
CA PRO A 366 11.42 10.05 -14.28
C PRO A 366 12.42 11.21 -14.15
N LYS A 367 12.57 11.99 -15.23
CA LYS A 367 13.31 13.25 -15.19
C LYS A 367 12.59 14.23 -14.25
N THR A 368 13.35 14.87 -13.36
CA THR A 368 12.84 15.80 -12.33
C THR A 368 12.92 17.27 -12.75
N GLN A 369 13.06 17.54 -14.05
CA GLN A 369 13.24 18.90 -14.59
C GLN A 369 11.95 19.72 -14.57
N GLU A 370 10.80 19.06 -14.76
CA GLU A 370 9.46 19.65 -14.65
C GLU A 370 8.87 19.27 -13.29
N PRO A 371 8.24 20.20 -12.54
CA PRO A 371 7.49 19.87 -11.34
C PRO A 371 6.41 18.81 -11.64
N ILE A 372 6.35 17.76 -10.82
CA ILE A 372 5.45 16.62 -11.06
C ILE A 372 3.98 17.04 -11.23
N ARG A 373 3.54 18.08 -10.53
CA ARG A 373 2.17 18.60 -10.60
C ARG A 373 1.84 19.21 -11.96
N GLU A 374 2.79 19.89 -12.58
CA GLU A 374 2.63 20.51 -13.90
C GLU A 374 2.55 19.44 -14.98
N ARG A 375 3.47 18.46 -14.91
CA ARG A 375 3.48 17.28 -15.78
C ARG A 375 2.13 16.56 -15.77
N ILE A 376 1.63 16.23 -14.57
CA ILE A 376 0.36 15.54 -14.40
C ILE A 376 -0.80 16.39 -14.93
N SER A 377 -0.86 17.67 -14.57
CA SER A 377 -1.98 18.55 -14.99
C SER A 377 -2.06 18.64 -16.53
N ARG A 378 -0.91 18.83 -17.19
CA ARG A 378 -0.80 18.88 -18.66
C ARG A 378 -1.24 17.56 -19.30
N ASN A 379 -0.72 16.44 -18.83
CA ASN A 379 -1.03 15.12 -19.38
C ASN A 379 -2.51 14.75 -19.20
N VAL A 380 -3.09 15.03 -18.02
CA VAL A 380 -4.51 14.78 -17.74
C VAL A 380 -5.41 15.67 -18.59
N ALA A 381 -5.10 16.97 -18.70
CA ALA A 381 -5.89 17.89 -19.53
C ALA A 381 -5.92 17.43 -21.00
N GLN A 382 -4.78 17.01 -21.55
CA GLN A 382 -4.70 16.51 -22.93
C GLN A 382 -5.51 15.22 -23.13
N ALA A 383 -5.42 14.29 -22.18
CA ALA A 383 -6.13 13.02 -22.28
C ALA A 383 -7.65 13.19 -22.19
N LEU A 384 -8.14 14.05 -21.30
CA LEU A 384 -9.57 14.33 -21.16
C LEU A 384 -10.17 15.08 -22.36
N GLN A 385 -9.37 15.77 -23.17
CA GLN A 385 -9.86 16.35 -24.43
C GLN A 385 -10.14 15.29 -25.50
N SER A 386 -9.57 14.09 -25.34
CA SER A 386 -9.67 12.99 -26.30
C SER A 386 -10.69 11.92 -25.89
N LEU A 387 -11.31 12.08 -24.71
CA LEU A 387 -12.33 11.21 -24.13
C LEU A 387 -13.67 11.96 -24.10
#